data_AF-A0A1Y1WS60-F1
#
_entry.id   AF-A0A1Y1WS60-F1
#
_cell.length_a   1.000
_cell.length_b   1.000
_cell.length_c   1.000
_cell.angle_alpha   90.00
_cell.angle_beta   90.00
_cell.angle_gamma   90.00
#
_symmetry.space_group_name_H-M   'P 1'
#
loop_
_entity.id
_entity.type
_entity.pdbx_description
1 polymer ?
#
loop_
_entity_poly.entity_id
_entity_poly.type
_entity_poly.pdbx_seq_one_letter_code
_entity_poly.pdbx_strand_id
1 'polypeptide(L)'
;MKSSFILLIVANILSLANGYKVNCTESYSIKENDQCFKIASQHEISFNYFKTLNPDMDCQNLVVGSNICIKGKPDFTTKNNNNNNNKIKINNKDKNKNKSTPSDITNDNYDSKKINNISKVLSIKKDKAKKLYESFNEGYSFFEDAFITSIDNKYSVEQCKDMCTTANNKYNTFVKHNKDFNLNKYNQYLKKSNKETIKSDDFLNSCISQCFIIKEMNEYKNGGKKEEEKENNKKEDKKEDKKIKEKRALQSCENPNTVTINEIHNYYYSYSKFIVASGSTDNILTSLNGCSIPFINDYYNEEDRGTFVPACNSHDLCYGCQSGVLNGGKTSCDDQFLINLKNVCKVVEDNGFGCRLLAQAFYAAVKYFAQEYYDACQDYEIRPTCAYCGAYPIQERLFRIPFYV
;
A
#
# COMPACT_ATOMS: atom_id res chain seq x y z
N MET A 1 20.94 41.67 -32.01
CA MET A 1 20.26 42.54 -31.04
C MET A 1 18.77 42.36 -31.19
N LYS A 2 18.09 41.91 -30.11
CA LYS A 2 16.67 42.11 -29.74
C LYS A 2 15.62 41.56 -30.72
N SER A 3 14.49 40.96 -30.31
CA SER A 3 13.93 40.57 -29.01
C SER A 3 12.55 39.97 -29.33
N SER A 4 12.02 39.23 -28.35
CA SER A 4 10.61 38.91 -28.10
C SER A 4 10.15 37.54 -28.60
N PHE A 5 10.26 36.49 -27.76
CA PHE A 5 9.29 36.14 -26.70
C PHE A 5 7.85 36.10 -27.20
N ILE A 6 7.40 34.91 -27.60
CA ILE A 6 6.05 34.44 -27.28
C ILE A 6 6.20 33.12 -26.54
N LEU A 7 6.20 33.29 -25.22
CA LEU A 7 6.05 32.26 -24.21
C LEU A 7 4.57 31.83 -24.24
N LEU A 8 4.24 30.77 -24.97
CA LEU A 8 2.99 30.04 -24.77
C LEU A 8 3.27 28.90 -23.79
N ILE A 9 3.38 29.26 -22.51
CA ILE A 9 3.16 28.32 -21.41
C ILE A 9 1.68 27.96 -21.44
N VAL A 10 1.37 26.84 -22.06
CA VAL A 10 0.12 26.12 -21.81
C VAL A 10 0.51 24.68 -21.50
N ALA A 11 0.72 24.42 -20.22
CA ALA A 11 0.74 23.06 -19.68
C ALA A 11 -0.03 23.03 -18.35
N ASN A 12 -1.27 23.52 -18.38
CA ASN A 12 -2.31 23.03 -17.46
C ASN A 12 -3.03 21.87 -18.16
N ILE A 13 -2.34 20.74 -18.33
CA ILE A 13 -3.03 19.50 -18.65
C ILE A 13 -3.69 19.07 -17.34
N LEU A 14 -4.96 19.43 -17.20
CA LEU A 14 -5.83 18.92 -16.14
C LEU A 14 -6.04 17.41 -16.40
N SER A 15 -5.21 16.58 -15.78
CA SER A 15 -5.40 15.13 -15.70
C SER A 15 -6.61 14.85 -14.82
N LEU A 16 -7.69 14.33 -15.41
CA LEU A 16 -8.93 13.97 -14.71
C LEU A 16 -9.14 12.46 -14.61
N ALA A 17 -8.20 11.60 -15.04
CA ALA A 17 -8.50 10.17 -15.09
C ALA A 17 -8.54 9.47 -13.72
N ASN A 18 -7.90 10.03 -12.68
CA ASN A 18 -7.94 9.48 -11.31
C ASN A 18 -8.78 10.30 -10.30
N GLY A 19 -9.64 11.20 -10.77
CA GLY A 19 -10.63 11.88 -9.93
C GLY A 19 -10.08 12.94 -8.95
N TYR A 20 -8.83 13.36 -9.09
CA TYR A 20 -8.25 14.50 -8.36
C TYR A 20 -7.39 15.35 -9.29
N LYS A 21 -7.18 16.63 -8.92
CA LYS A 21 -6.35 17.55 -9.70
C LYS A 21 -4.91 17.52 -9.20
N VAL A 22 -3.93 17.81 -10.05
CA VAL A 22 -2.52 17.98 -9.63
C VAL A 22 -2.09 19.42 -9.91
N ASN A 23 -1.71 20.14 -8.85
CA ASN A 23 -1.10 21.47 -8.95
C ASN A 23 0.40 21.29 -9.22
N CYS A 24 0.76 21.12 -10.49
CA CYS A 24 2.14 20.96 -10.90
C CYS A 24 2.90 22.29 -10.86
N THR A 25 4.07 22.28 -10.23
CA THR A 25 4.96 23.45 -10.09
C THR A 25 6.27 23.28 -10.85
N GLU A 26 6.63 22.05 -11.20
CA GLU A 26 7.80 21.75 -12.02
C GLU A 26 7.53 20.52 -12.89
N SER A 27 7.91 20.62 -14.16
CA SER A 27 7.70 19.57 -15.16
C SER A 27 9.01 19.14 -15.81
N TYR A 28 9.05 17.89 -16.24
CA TYR A 28 10.14 17.27 -16.96
C TYR A 28 9.66 16.80 -18.33
N SER A 29 10.45 17.07 -19.38
CA SER A 29 10.19 16.55 -20.72
C SER A 29 10.84 15.19 -20.88
N ILE A 30 10.04 14.16 -21.15
CA ILE A 30 10.50 12.79 -21.36
C ILE A 30 11.54 12.75 -22.49
N LYS A 31 12.66 12.07 -22.23
CA LYS A 31 13.75 11.83 -23.18
C LYS A 31 13.74 10.39 -23.67
N GLU A 32 14.49 10.16 -24.73
CA GLU A 32 14.72 8.82 -25.25
C GLU A 32 15.36 7.93 -24.17
N ASN A 33 14.88 6.70 -24.05
CA ASN A 33 15.31 5.70 -23.06
C ASN A 33 15.01 6.03 -21.60
N ASP A 34 14.14 7.01 -21.33
CA ASP A 34 13.66 7.24 -19.97
C ASP A 34 12.80 6.08 -19.44
N GLN A 35 12.76 5.99 -18.11
CA GLN A 35 11.95 5.04 -17.33
C GLN A 35 11.37 5.77 -16.14
N CYS A 36 10.12 5.49 -15.79
CA CYS A 36 9.46 6.15 -14.66
C CYS A 36 10.27 6.09 -13.35
N PHE A 37 10.81 4.92 -12.99
CA PHE A 37 11.62 4.77 -11.78
C PHE A 37 12.90 5.61 -11.82
N LYS A 38 13.52 5.70 -13.00
CA LYS A 38 14.73 6.48 -13.22
C LYS A 38 14.46 7.98 -13.16
N ILE A 39 13.36 8.44 -13.76
CA ILE A 39 12.92 9.84 -13.66
C ILE A 39 12.66 10.17 -12.19
N ALA A 40 11.85 9.36 -11.49
CA ALA A 40 11.52 9.59 -10.09
C ALA A 40 12.79 9.68 -9.22
N SER A 41 13.73 8.72 -9.38
CA SER A 41 14.98 8.74 -8.62
C SER A 41 15.90 9.91 -8.98
N GLN A 42 15.97 10.32 -10.25
CA GLN A 42 16.75 11.48 -10.69
C GLN A 42 16.22 12.81 -10.15
N HIS A 43 14.91 12.90 -9.92
CA HIS A 43 14.25 14.07 -9.36
C HIS A 43 14.01 13.97 -7.84
N GLU A 44 14.65 13.00 -7.19
CA GLU A 44 14.61 12.82 -5.74
C GLU A 44 13.21 12.69 -5.13
N ILE A 45 12.33 11.99 -5.84
CA ILE A 45 10.96 11.69 -5.42
C ILE A 45 10.71 10.18 -5.44
N SER A 46 9.82 9.73 -4.56
CA SER A 46 9.37 8.35 -4.56
C SER A 46 8.52 8.06 -5.80
N PHE A 47 8.56 6.82 -6.26
CA PHE A 47 7.77 6.40 -7.41
C PHE A 47 6.27 6.54 -7.16
N ASN A 48 5.84 6.32 -5.91
CA ASN A 48 4.44 6.50 -5.51
C ASN A 48 4.04 7.98 -5.63
N TYR A 49 4.86 8.89 -5.12
CA TYR A 49 4.60 10.33 -5.28
C TYR A 49 4.62 10.75 -6.75
N PHE A 50 5.58 10.26 -7.53
CA PHE A 50 5.65 10.49 -8.97
C PHE A 50 4.41 9.99 -9.75
N LYS A 51 3.90 8.79 -9.44
CA LYS A 51 2.66 8.26 -10.02
C LYS A 51 1.44 9.05 -9.59
N THR A 52 1.43 9.62 -8.39
CA THR A 52 0.35 10.50 -7.93
C THR A 52 0.38 11.85 -8.65
N LEU A 53 1.57 12.40 -8.92
CA LEU A 53 1.69 13.61 -9.72
C LEU A 53 1.32 13.39 -11.20
N ASN A 54 1.33 12.13 -11.66
CA ASN A 54 1.08 11.75 -13.05
C ASN A 54 0.08 10.57 -13.14
N PRO A 55 -1.17 10.78 -12.70
CA PRO A 55 -2.16 9.72 -12.56
C PRO A 55 -2.45 8.97 -13.87
N ASP A 56 -2.44 9.70 -14.98
CA ASP A 56 -2.86 9.23 -16.31
C ASP A 56 -1.68 8.64 -17.12
N MET A 57 -0.48 8.60 -16.54
CA MET A 57 0.74 8.19 -17.23
C MET A 57 0.91 6.67 -17.27
N ASP A 58 1.16 6.17 -18.48
CA ASP A 58 1.57 4.79 -18.74
C ASP A 58 3.10 4.69 -18.76
N CYS A 59 3.66 3.97 -17.77
CA CYS A 59 5.11 3.81 -17.63
C CYS A 59 5.74 2.88 -18.65
N GLN A 60 4.95 2.09 -19.39
CA GLN A 60 5.43 1.23 -20.46
C GLN A 60 5.53 1.97 -21.79
N ASN A 61 4.70 3.00 -21.97
CA ASN A 61 4.53 3.73 -23.23
C ASN A 61 4.82 5.22 -23.05
N LEU A 62 5.98 5.53 -22.45
CA LEU A 62 6.45 6.90 -22.30
C LEU A 62 6.61 7.57 -23.68
N VAL A 63 5.94 8.70 -23.87
CA VAL A 63 5.98 9.48 -25.11
C VAL A 63 7.08 10.52 -25.00
N VAL A 64 8.16 10.35 -25.77
CA VAL A 64 9.28 11.30 -25.82
C VAL A 64 8.79 12.70 -26.20
N GLY A 65 9.25 13.71 -25.48
CA GLY A 65 8.84 15.11 -25.63
C GLY A 65 7.59 15.51 -24.83
N SER A 66 6.85 14.55 -24.27
CA SER A 66 5.73 14.85 -23.39
C SER A 66 6.21 15.37 -22.03
N ASN A 67 5.50 16.36 -21.49
CA ASN A 67 5.78 16.91 -20.17
C ASN A 67 5.04 16.14 -19.09
N ILE A 68 5.76 15.79 -18.03
CA ILE A 68 5.24 15.12 -16.84
C ILE A 68 5.62 15.93 -15.60
N CYS A 69 4.82 15.81 -14.55
CA CYS A 69 5.04 16.53 -13.32
C CYS A 69 6.08 15.85 -12.42
N ILE A 70 7.09 16.60 -11.98
CA ILE A 70 8.14 16.12 -11.06
C ILE A 70 8.12 16.85 -9.72
N LYS A 71 7.28 17.90 -9.59
CA LYS A 71 7.05 18.61 -8.34
C LYS A 71 5.68 19.24 -8.35
N GLY A 72 4.88 19.01 -7.33
CA GLY A 72 3.54 19.57 -7.25
C GLY A 72 2.79 19.15 -6.01
N LYS A 73 1.50 19.45 -5.95
CA LYS A 73 0.63 18.91 -4.90
C LYS A 73 -0.64 18.37 -5.52
N PRO A 74 -1.01 17.11 -5.27
CA PRO A 74 -2.35 16.66 -5.61
C PRO A 74 -3.40 17.42 -4.76
N ASP A 75 -4.57 17.65 -5.35
CA ASP A 75 -5.72 18.33 -4.78
C ASP A 75 -6.91 17.36 -4.81
N PHE A 76 -7.09 16.68 -3.68
CA PHE A 76 -8.13 15.69 -3.44
C PHE A 76 -9.48 16.32 -3.06
N THR A 77 -9.57 17.65 -2.91
CA THR A 77 -10.82 18.34 -2.53
C THR A 77 -11.92 18.20 -3.59
N THR A 78 -11.55 17.89 -4.83
CA THR A 78 -12.49 17.69 -5.94
C THR A 78 -13.24 16.35 -5.94
N LYS A 79 -12.85 15.37 -5.10
CA LYS A 79 -13.61 14.11 -4.94
C LYS A 79 -14.98 14.30 -4.27
N ASN A 80 -15.15 15.34 -3.43
CA ASN A 80 -16.30 15.48 -2.53
C ASN A 80 -17.60 16.06 -3.15
N ASN A 81 -17.62 16.42 -4.44
CA ASN A 81 -18.83 17.03 -5.06
C ASN A 81 -19.70 16.05 -5.86
N ASN A 82 -19.32 14.77 -5.97
CA ASN A 82 -20.17 13.74 -6.56
C ASN A 82 -20.83 12.88 -5.48
N ASN A 83 -21.61 13.53 -4.62
CA ASN A 83 -22.65 12.87 -3.83
C ASN A 83 -23.80 12.46 -4.78
N ASN A 84 -23.50 11.59 -5.74
CA ASN A 84 -24.51 10.89 -6.50
C ASN A 84 -24.80 9.60 -5.74
N ASN A 85 -26.00 9.52 -5.17
CA ASN A 85 -26.71 8.30 -4.82
C ASN A 85 -26.95 7.39 -6.04
N ASN A 86 -25.94 7.18 -6.89
CA ASN A 86 -25.96 6.21 -7.96
C ASN A 86 -25.53 4.88 -7.38
N LYS A 87 -26.54 4.19 -6.85
CA LYS A 87 -26.64 2.75 -6.74
C LYS A 87 -26.14 2.13 -8.06
N ILE A 88 -24.85 1.81 -8.14
CA ILE A 88 -24.26 1.12 -9.29
C ILE A 88 -24.99 -0.22 -9.39
N LYS A 89 -25.87 -0.34 -10.39
CA LYS A 89 -26.45 -1.62 -10.78
C LYS A 89 -25.33 -2.45 -11.39
N ILE A 90 -24.76 -3.36 -10.59
CA ILE A 90 -23.85 -4.39 -11.08
C ILE A 90 -24.66 -5.32 -11.98
N ASN A 91 -24.48 -5.16 -13.29
CA ASN A 91 -24.93 -6.16 -14.25
C ASN A 91 -23.96 -7.35 -14.17
N ASN A 92 -24.35 -8.37 -13.40
CA ASN A 92 -23.73 -9.68 -13.40
C ASN A 92 -23.83 -10.32 -14.79
N LYS A 93 -22.81 -10.13 -15.62
CA LYS A 93 -22.53 -10.98 -16.78
C LYS A 93 -21.04 -11.32 -16.82
N ASP A 94 -20.62 -12.13 -15.86
CA ASP A 94 -19.56 -13.12 -16.05
C ASP A 94 -19.88 -14.36 -15.21
N LYS A 95 -20.91 -15.09 -15.64
CA LYS A 95 -21.10 -16.48 -15.24
C LYS A 95 -20.13 -17.33 -16.07
N ASN A 96 -18.94 -17.61 -15.55
CA ASN A 96 -18.31 -18.92 -15.73
C ASN A 96 -17.12 -19.21 -14.77
N LYS A 97 -17.41 -20.12 -13.83
CA LYS A 97 -16.54 -21.15 -13.22
C LYS A 97 -15.17 -20.73 -12.64
N ASN A 98 -15.16 -20.42 -11.34
CA ASN A 98 -14.73 -21.35 -10.28
C ASN A 98 -15.12 -20.77 -8.91
N LYS A 99 -15.94 -21.50 -8.15
CA LYS A 99 -16.23 -21.21 -6.74
C LYS A 99 -14.96 -21.53 -5.96
N SER A 100 -14.20 -20.52 -5.57
CA SER A 100 -13.24 -20.60 -4.48
C SER A 100 -13.70 -19.64 -3.39
N THR A 101 -13.77 -20.14 -2.17
CA THR A 101 -14.13 -19.41 -0.95
C THR A 101 -12.91 -18.64 -0.42
N PRO A 102 -13.06 -17.54 0.34
CA PRO A 102 -11.92 -16.77 0.88
C PRO A 102 -11.04 -17.58 1.85
N SER A 103 -11.54 -18.68 2.41
CA SER A 103 -10.72 -19.65 3.15
C SER A 103 -9.66 -20.34 2.29
N ASP A 104 -9.83 -20.31 0.95
CA ASP A 104 -8.96 -21.03 0.03
C ASP A 104 -7.77 -20.17 -0.43
N ILE A 105 -7.75 -18.84 -0.26
CA ILE A 105 -6.59 -18.03 -0.66
C ILE A 105 -5.59 -17.94 0.50
N THR A 106 -5.01 -19.08 0.87
CA THR A 106 -3.72 -19.07 1.57
C THR A 106 -2.62 -18.67 0.58
N ASN A 107 -1.49 -18.15 1.08
CA ASN A 107 -0.34 -17.80 0.25
C ASN A 107 0.04 -18.93 -0.73
N ASP A 108 -0.03 -20.17 -0.27
CA ASP A 108 0.29 -21.37 -1.05
C ASP A 108 -0.67 -21.61 -2.22
N ASN A 109 -1.96 -21.30 -2.06
CA ASN A 109 -2.93 -21.47 -3.14
C ASN A 109 -2.76 -20.40 -4.23
N TYR A 110 -2.47 -19.15 -3.85
CA TYR A 110 -2.16 -18.11 -4.83
C TYR A 110 -0.93 -18.47 -5.65
N ASP A 111 0.18 -18.80 -4.99
CA ASP A 111 1.43 -19.14 -5.68
C ASP A 111 1.23 -20.35 -6.59
N SER A 112 0.47 -21.37 -6.15
CA SER A 112 0.06 -22.50 -6.98
C SER A 112 -0.75 -22.09 -8.23
N LYS A 113 -1.74 -21.20 -8.08
CA LYS A 113 -2.54 -20.66 -9.20
C LYS A 113 -1.67 -19.89 -10.19
N LYS A 114 -0.75 -19.06 -9.67
CA LYS A 114 0.19 -18.27 -10.47
C LYS A 114 1.15 -19.16 -11.26
N ILE A 115 1.73 -20.17 -10.62
CA ILE A 115 2.61 -21.17 -11.25
C ILE A 115 1.87 -21.91 -12.37
N ASN A 116 0.63 -22.34 -12.12
CA ASN A 116 -0.21 -22.98 -13.14
C ASN A 116 -0.48 -22.04 -14.33
N ASN A 117 -0.73 -20.75 -14.07
CA ASN A 117 -0.93 -19.76 -15.11
C ASN A 117 0.33 -19.52 -15.95
N ILE A 118 1.50 -19.35 -15.30
CA ILE A 118 2.80 -19.19 -15.98
C ILE A 118 3.09 -20.41 -16.86
N SER A 119 2.89 -21.62 -16.33
CA SER A 119 3.05 -22.88 -17.07
C SER A 119 2.19 -22.91 -18.33
N LYS A 120 0.92 -22.49 -18.23
CA LYS A 120 -0.02 -22.44 -19.36
C LYS A 120 0.37 -21.38 -20.40
N VAL A 121 0.59 -20.13 -19.98
CA VAL A 121 0.87 -18.98 -20.86
C VAL A 121 2.19 -19.12 -21.61
N LEU A 122 3.20 -19.68 -20.94
CA LEU A 122 4.53 -19.91 -21.54
C LEU A 122 4.67 -21.29 -22.19
N SER A 123 3.67 -22.18 -22.03
CA SER A 123 3.71 -23.56 -22.50
C SER A 123 4.95 -24.32 -21.99
N ILE A 124 5.25 -24.19 -20.69
CA ILE A 124 6.38 -24.86 -20.01
C ILE A 124 5.87 -25.79 -18.91
N LYS A 125 6.65 -26.81 -18.53
CA LYS A 125 6.31 -27.72 -17.41
C LYS A 125 6.12 -26.94 -16.10
N LYS A 126 5.20 -27.40 -15.24
CA LYS A 126 4.88 -26.75 -13.95
C LYS A 126 6.12 -26.52 -13.08
N ASP A 127 7.03 -27.48 -12.99
CA ASP A 127 8.26 -27.33 -12.19
C ASP A 127 9.17 -26.21 -12.72
N LYS A 128 9.24 -26.04 -14.05
CA LYS A 128 9.99 -24.94 -14.66
C LYS A 128 9.30 -23.59 -14.42
N ALA A 129 7.97 -23.55 -14.45
CA ALA A 129 7.21 -22.35 -14.11
C ALA A 129 7.38 -21.96 -12.64
N LYS A 130 7.38 -22.95 -11.73
CA LYS A 130 7.64 -22.77 -10.30
C LYS A 130 9.01 -22.14 -10.07
N LYS A 131 10.06 -22.77 -10.60
CA LYS A 131 11.45 -22.27 -10.55
C LYS A 131 11.60 -20.86 -11.11
N LEU A 132 10.97 -20.57 -12.26
CA LEU A 132 10.99 -19.23 -12.87
C LEU A 132 10.30 -18.18 -11.98
N TYR A 133 9.16 -18.53 -11.37
CA TYR A 133 8.41 -17.63 -10.50
C TYR A 133 9.12 -17.37 -9.16
N GLU A 134 9.63 -18.43 -8.54
CA GLU A 134 10.34 -18.36 -7.25
C GLU A 134 11.65 -17.58 -7.40
N SER A 135 12.48 -17.90 -8.41
CA SER A 135 13.72 -17.17 -8.65
C SER A 135 13.50 -15.70 -9.00
N PHE A 136 12.42 -15.36 -9.71
CA PHE A 136 12.05 -13.96 -9.95
C PHE A 136 11.75 -13.23 -8.63
N ASN A 137 10.94 -13.83 -7.76
CA ASN A 137 10.58 -13.24 -6.48
C ASN A 137 11.78 -13.11 -5.53
N GLU A 138 12.67 -14.10 -5.51
CA GLU A 138 13.93 -14.07 -4.76
C GLU A 138 14.87 -12.97 -5.28
N GLY A 139 14.99 -12.83 -6.61
CA GLY A 139 15.80 -11.75 -7.19
C GLY A 139 15.32 -10.36 -6.80
N TYR A 140 14.00 -10.15 -6.74
CA TYR A 140 13.43 -8.88 -6.30
C TYR A 140 13.48 -8.68 -4.78
N SER A 141 13.40 -9.75 -3.98
CA SER A 141 13.37 -9.63 -2.51
C SER A 141 14.63 -8.97 -1.95
N PHE A 142 15.80 -9.11 -2.60
CA PHE A 142 17.02 -8.39 -2.19
C PHE A 142 16.81 -6.87 -2.08
N PHE A 143 16.02 -6.29 -2.99
CA PHE A 143 15.74 -4.85 -3.01
C PHE A 143 14.63 -4.47 -2.04
N GLU A 144 13.60 -5.31 -1.90
CA GLU A 144 12.59 -5.11 -0.85
C GLU A 144 13.23 -5.11 0.54
N ASP A 145 14.07 -6.12 0.83
CA ASP A 145 14.73 -6.28 2.11
C ASP A 145 15.67 -5.10 2.40
N ALA A 146 16.36 -4.57 1.39
CA ALA A 146 17.20 -3.39 1.53
C ALA A 146 16.39 -2.15 1.97
N PHE A 147 15.24 -1.90 1.33
CA PHE A 147 14.38 -0.78 1.70
C PHE A 147 13.77 -0.98 3.10
N ILE A 148 13.18 -2.15 3.36
CA ILE A 148 12.55 -2.47 4.66
C ILE A 148 13.56 -2.37 5.80
N THR A 149 14.76 -2.93 5.63
CA THR A 149 15.85 -2.81 6.61
C THR A 149 16.21 -1.34 6.87
N SER A 150 16.23 -0.51 5.82
CA SER A 150 16.53 0.91 5.94
C SER A 150 15.47 1.66 6.77
N ILE A 151 14.20 1.31 6.59
CA ILE A 151 13.09 1.84 7.40
C ILE A 151 13.21 1.39 8.86
N ASP A 152 13.39 0.09 9.09
CA ASP A 152 13.45 -0.48 10.44
C ASP A 152 14.61 0.09 11.28
N ASN A 153 15.73 0.37 10.61
CA ASN A 153 16.93 0.95 11.24
C ASN A 153 16.98 2.48 11.16
N LYS A 154 15.93 3.14 10.66
CA LYS A 154 15.83 4.61 10.55
C LYS A 154 17.01 5.24 9.81
N TYR A 155 17.45 4.61 8.73
CA TYR A 155 18.53 5.10 7.90
C TYR A 155 18.17 6.42 7.19
N SER A 156 19.19 7.21 6.89
CA SER A 156 19.05 8.36 5.99
C SER A 156 18.77 7.89 4.55
N VAL A 157 18.32 8.82 3.71
CA VAL A 157 18.12 8.57 2.27
C VAL A 157 19.38 7.98 1.63
N GLU A 158 20.57 8.51 1.98
CA GLU A 158 21.82 8.06 1.37
C GLU A 158 22.23 6.66 1.84
N GLN A 159 22.11 6.37 3.13
CA GLN A 159 22.32 5.03 3.67
C GLN A 159 21.35 4.00 3.05
N CYS A 160 20.10 4.41 2.79
CA CYS A 160 19.14 3.56 2.08
C CYS A 160 19.59 3.26 0.64
N LYS A 161 20.12 4.26 -0.08
CA LYS A 161 20.69 4.04 -1.43
C LYS A 161 21.91 3.11 -1.40
N ASP A 162 22.75 3.20 -0.38
CA ASP A 162 23.88 2.28 -0.17
C ASP A 162 23.39 0.83 0.03
N MET A 163 22.30 0.65 0.78
CA MET A 163 21.64 -0.66 0.93
C MET A 163 21.09 -1.17 -0.40
N CYS A 164 20.46 -0.32 -1.21
CA CYS A 164 20.00 -0.69 -2.56
C CYS A 164 21.16 -1.07 -3.49
N THR A 165 22.29 -0.38 -3.42
CA THR A 165 23.50 -0.71 -4.20
C THR A 165 24.07 -2.06 -3.76
N THR A 166 24.10 -2.31 -2.46
CA THR A 166 24.49 -3.61 -1.89
C THR A 166 23.56 -4.73 -2.36
N ALA A 167 22.25 -4.49 -2.34
CA ALA A 167 21.25 -5.42 -2.89
C ALA A 167 21.46 -5.69 -4.38
N ASN A 168 21.81 -4.67 -5.17
CA ASN A 168 22.10 -4.85 -6.59
C ASN A 168 23.33 -5.73 -6.83
N ASN A 169 24.36 -5.61 -6.01
CA ASN A 169 25.53 -6.50 -6.09
C ASN A 169 25.16 -7.96 -5.77
N LYS A 170 24.31 -8.17 -4.75
CA LYS A 170 23.75 -9.49 -4.43
C LYS A 170 22.91 -10.04 -5.59
N TYR A 171 22.01 -9.23 -6.14
CA TYR A 171 21.19 -9.57 -7.30
C TYR A 171 22.03 -9.94 -8.53
N ASN A 172 23.04 -9.14 -8.87
CA ASN A 172 23.94 -9.43 -10.00
C ASN A 172 24.70 -10.74 -9.81
N THR A 173 25.07 -11.07 -8.57
CA THR A 173 25.69 -12.35 -8.23
C THR A 173 24.68 -13.49 -8.34
N PHE A 174 23.46 -13.30 -7.84
CA PHE A 174 22.36 -14.24 -7.93
C PHE A 174 22.02 -14.58 -9.38
N VAL A 175 21.84 -13.57 -10.24
CA VAL A 175 21.51 -13.74 -11.66
C VAL A 175 22.59 -14.52 -12.41
N LYS A 176 23.88 -14.33 -12.07
CA LYS A 176 24.99 -15.06 -12.70
C LYS A 176 25.00 -16.55 -12.38
N HIS A 177 24.56 -16.93 -11.18
CA HIS A 177 24.67 -18.32 -10.69
C HIS A 177 23.34 -19.08 -10.74
N ASN A 178 22.20 -18.38 -10.73
CA ASN A 178 20.89 -18.98 -10.76
C ASN A 178 20.41 -19.22 -12.20
N LYS A 179 20.53 -20.46 -12.68
CA LYS A 179 20.11 -20.87 -14.03
C LYS A 179 18.59 -20.84 -14.24
N ASP A 180 17.81 -20.84 -13.16
CA ASP A 180 16.35 -20.78 -13.21
C ASP A 180 15.83 -19.34 -13.38
N PHE A 181 16.62 -18.33 -12.98
CA PHE A 181 16.28 -16.93 -13.18
C PHE A 181 16.39 -16.54 -14.66
N ASN A 182 15.31 -15.97 -15.20
CA ASN A 182 15.31 -15.45 -16.57
C ASN A 182 14.30 -14.31 -16.72
N LEU A 183 14.76 -13.08 -16.54
CA LEU A 183 13.91 -11.88 -16.63
C LEU A 183 13.22 -11.74 -18.00
N ASN A 184 13.93 -12.07 -19.10
CA ASN A 184 13.34 -12.04 -20.44
C ASN A 184 12.17 -13.02 -20.57
N LYS A 185 12.31 -14.24 -20.02
CA LYS A 185 11.26 -15.25 -20.04
C LYS A 185 10.09 -14.85 -19.13
N TYR A 186 10.37 -14.22 -18.00
CA TYR A 186 9.34 -13.68 -17.13
C TYR A 186 8.58 -12.53 -17.80
N ASN A 187 9.28 -11.61 -18.48
CA ASN A 187 8.68 -10.53 -19.27
C ASN A 187 7.84 -11.06 -20.44
N GLN A 188 8.20 -12.18 -21.06
CA GLN A 188 7.32 -12.85 -22.03
C GLN A 188 5.99 -13.26 -21.39
N TYR A 189 6.01 -13.75 -20.15
CA TYR A 189 4.80 -14.08 -19.41
C TYR A 189 3.99 -12.83 -19.09
N LEU A 190 4.64 -11.76 -18.59
CA LEU A 190 3.97 -10.49 -18.28
C LEU A 190 3.28 -9.93 -19.53
N LYS A 191 4.01 -9.80 -20.65
CA LYS A 191 3.48 -9.30 -21.91
C LYS A 191 2.29 -10.12 -22.43
N LYS A 192 2.39 -11.46 -22.43
CA LYS A 192 1.28 -12.34 -22.83
C LYS A 192 0.08 -12.29 -21.87
N SER A 193 0.29 -11.81 -20.65
CA SER A 193 -0.77 -11.62 -19.66
C SER A 193 -1.29 -10.18 -19.63
N ASN A 194 -0.95 -9.36 -20.63
CA ASN A 194 -1.27 -7.92 -20.70
C ASN A 194 -0.78 -7.14 -19.47
N LYS A 195 0.43 -7.46 -19.00
CA LYS A 195 1.07 -6.81 -17.86
C LYS A 195 2.31 -6.04 -18.27
N GLU A 196 2.57 -5.00 -17.50
CA GLU A 196 3.79 -4.20 -17.53
C GLU A 196 5.04 -5.09 -17.44
N THR A 197 6.00 -4.86 -18.33
CA THR A 197 7.29 -5.55 -18.30
C THR A 197 8.28 -4.83 -17.39
N ILE A 198 9.29 -5.56 -16.94
CA ILE A 198 10.28 -5.07 -15.97
C ILE A 198 11.66 -5.06 -16.64
N LYS A 199 12.32 -3.91 -16.63
CA LYS A 199 13.69 -3.77 -17.12
C LYS A 199 14.69 -4.15 -16.03
N SER A 200 15.90 -4.54 -16.41
CA SER A 200 16.91 -5.07 -15.48
C SER A 200 17.32 -4.09 -14.39
N ASP A 201 17.26 -2.80 -14.68
CA ASP A 201 17.62 -1.70 -13.78
C ASP A 201 16.41 -1.17 -12.99
N ASP A 202 15.18 -1.57 -13.30
CA ASP A 202 13.99 -1.15 -12.56
C ASP A 202 14.05 -1.59 -11.09
N PHE A 203 14.66 -2.73 -10.76
CA PHE A 203 14.82 -3.15 -9.37
C PHE A 203 15.69 -2.20 -8.55
N LEU A 204 16.84 -1.80 -9.08
CA LEU A 204 17.71 -0.83 -8.42
C LEU A 204 17.06 0.56 -8.37
N ASN A 205 16.54 1.04 -9.51
CA ASN A 205 15.94 2.37 -9.60
C ASN A 205 14.70 2.50 -8.72
N SER A 206 13.86 1.46 -8.63
CA SER A 206 12.72 1.45 -7.72
C SER A 206 13.15 1.45 -6.26
N CYS A 207 14.16 0.66 -5.86
CA CYS A 207 14.71 0.69 -4.50
C CYS A 207 15.23 2.09 -4.13
N ILE A 208 16.05 2.69 -5.00
CA ILE A 208 16.57 4.06 -4.80
C ILE A 208 15.43 5.06 -4.74
N SER A 209 14.44 4.96 -5.61
CA SER A 209 13.28 5.84 -5.61
C SER A 209 12.51 5.72 -4.28
N GLN A 210 12.32 4.51 -3.74
CA GLN A 210 11.66 4.31 -2.45
C GLN A 210 12.41 4.95 -1.28
N CYS A 211 13.74 5.05 -1.33
CA CYS A 211 14.51 5.75 -0.31
C CYS A 211 14.07 7.23 -0.12
N PHE A 212 13.51 7.86 -1.16
CA PHE A 212 12.98 9.22 -1.05
C PHE A 212 11.68 9.32 -0.25
N ILE A 213 10.99 8.21 0.04
CA ILE A 213 9.89 8.20 1.03
C ILE A 213 10.39 8.70 2.39
N ILE A 214 11.64 8.39 2.78
CA ILE A 214 12.23 8.88 4.03
C ILE A 214 12.28 10.42 4.02
N LYS A 215 12.68 11.02 2.90
CA LYS A 215 12.69 12.49 2.72
C LYS A 215 11.27 13.05 2.80
N GLU A 216 10.34 12.47 2.05
CA GLU A 216 8.94 12.92 2.00
C GLU A 216 8.25 12.83 3.38
N MET A 217 8.49 11.77 4.15
CA MET A 217 7.98 11.63 5.53
C MET A 217 8.59 12.67 6.48
N ASN A 218 9.89 12.94 6.37
CA ASN A 218 10.55 13.99 7.14
C ASN A 218 9.98 15.38 6.80
N GLU A 219 9.76 15.65 5.51
CA GLU A 219 9.15 16.90 5.03
C GLU A 219 7.72 17.05 5.53
N TYR A 220 6.91 16.00 5.49
CA TYR A 220 5.55 15.99 6.05
C TYR A 220 5.55 16.29 7.55
N LYS A 221 6.41 15.60 8.32
CA LYS A 221 6.55 15.82 9.77
C LYS A 221 6.98 17.25 10.11
N ASN A 222 7.83 17.85 9.30
CA ASN A 222 8.29 19.23 9.50
C ASN A 222 7.30 20.28 8.96
N GLY A 223 6.52 19.93 7.94
CA GLY A 223 5.45 20.75 7.38
C GLY A 223 4.29 20.90 8.36
N GLY A 224 3.83 19.80 8.97
CA GLY A 224 2.78 19.82 10.00
C GLY A 224 3.16 20.69 11.21
N LYS A 225 4.41 20.64 11.66
CA LYS A 225 4.90 21.52 12.74
C LYS A 225 4.83 23.01 12.42
N LYS A 226 5.02 23.41 11.15
CA LYS A 226 4.92 24.82 10.72
C LYS A 226 3.46 25.30 10.62
N GLU A 227 2.52 24.40 10.40
CA GLU A 227 1.09 24.70 10.43
C GLU A 227 0.58 24.74 11.88
N GLU A 228 1.02 23.84 12.75
CA GLU A 228 0.79 23.88 14.20
C GLU A 228 1.34 25.15 14.86
N GLU A 229 2.51 25.67 14.46
CA GLU A 229 3.02 26.96 14.97
C GLU A 229 2.15 28.15 14.55
N LYS A 230 1.43 28.07 13.42
CA LYS A 230 0.46 29.10 12.99
C LYS A 230 -0.89 28.95 13.72
N GLU A 231 -1.29 27.73 14.05
CA GLU A 231 -2.50 27.43 14.81
C GLU A 231 -2.32 27.50 16.33
N ASN A 232 -1.09 27.53 16.85
CA ASN A 232 -0.82 27.75 18.28
C ASN A 232 -1.20 29.17 18.78
N ASN A 233 -1.69 30.05 17.89
CA ASN A 233 -2.42 31.28 18.26
C ASN A 233 -3.94 31.09 18.41
N LYS A 234 -4.47 29.87 18.20
CA LYS A 234 -5.83 29.42 18.52
C LYS A 234 -5.74 28.03 19.14
N LYS A 235 -5.54 27.99 20.46
CA LYS A 235 -5.65 26.78 21.27
C LYS A 235 -6.94 26.02 20.94
N GLU A 236 -6.88 24.78 20.42
CA GLU A 236 -7.86 23.73 20.77
C GLU A 236 -7.51 22.24 20.54
N ASP A 237 -6.36 21.84 20.00
CA ASP A 237 -6.15 20.40 19.66
C ASP A 237 -5.67 19.47 20.79
N LYS A 238 -5.30 19.98 21.97
CA LYS A 238 -4.99 19.12 23.13
C LYS A 238 -6.22 18.55 23.86
N LYS A 239 -7.45 18.89 23.41
CA LYS A 239 -8.70 18.40 24.01
C LYS A 239 -9.17 17.08 23.40
N GLU A 240 -8.79 16.76 22.16
CA GLU A 240 -9.32 15.60 21.43
C GLU A 240 -8.63 14.30 21.87
N ASP A 241 -7.30 14.27 21.96
CA ASP A 241 -6.54 13.13 22.51
C ASP A 241 -6.93 12.78 23.95
N LYS A 242 -7.21 13.80 24.77
CA LYS A 242 -7.66 13.62 26.16
C LYS A 242 -9.08 13.04 26.21
N LYS A 243 -9.99 13.49 25.34
CA LYS A 243 -11.34 12.92 25.19
C LYS A 243 -11.33 11.50 24.65
N ILE A 244 -10.41 11.18 23.74
CA ILE A 244 -10.25 9.83 23.17
C ILE A 244 -9.80 8.85 24.25
N LYS A 245 -8.81 9.22 25.08
CA LYS A 245 -8.38 8.41 26.24
C LYS A 245 -9.49 8.24 27.28
N GLU A 246 -10.22 9.32 27.61
CA GLU A 246 -11.34 9.27 28.57
C GLU A 246 -12.54 8.43 28.08
N LYS A 247 -12.89 8.47 26.77
CA LYS A 247 -13.95 7.61 26.20
C LYS A 247 -13.55 6.12 26.18
N ARG A 248 -12.27 5.80 26.00
CA ARG A 248 -11.76 4.43 25.86
C ARG A 248 -11.58 3.73 27.22
N ALA A 249 -11.18 4.45 28.26
CA ALA A 249 -11.10 3.93 29.63
C ALA A 249 -12.47 3.59 30.28
N LEU A 250 -13.56 4.05 29.67
CA LEU A 250 -14.94 3.82 30.12
C LEU A 250 -15.66 2.70 29.35
N GLN A 251 -15.01 2.06 28.37
CA GLN A 251 -15.66 1.07 27.51
C GLN A 251 -15.93 -0.22 28.29
N SER A 252 -17.19 -0.66 28.34
CA SER A 252 -17.63 -1.79 29.17
C SER A 252 -16.98 -3.11 28.70
N CYS A 253 -16.47 -3.88 29.66
CA CYS A 253 -16.05 -5.27 29.43
C CYS A 253 -17.30 -6.17 29.37
N GLU A 254 -18.10 -5.99 28.33
CA GLU A 254 -19.27 -6.81 28.05
C GLU A 254 -18.86 -8.20 27.56
N ASN A 255 -19.78 -9.16 27.64
CA ASN A 255 -19.47 -10.55 27.30
C ASN A 255 -19.41 -10.73 25.77
N PRO A 256 -18.40 -11.45 25.22
CA PRO A 256 -18.29 -11.81 23.80
C PRO A 256 -19.60 -12.23 23.11
N ASN A 257 -20.47 -12.95 23.83
CA ASN A 257 -21.72 -13.48 23.30
C ASN A 257 -22.78 -12.40 23.00
N THR A 258 -22.57 -11.16 23.41
CA THR A 258 -23.46 -10.03 23.06
C THR A 258 -23.12 -9.41 21.71
N VAL A 259 -22.01 -9.83 21.09
CA VAL A 259 -21.57 -9.35 19.78
C VAL A 259 -22.18 -10.22 18.67
N THR A 260 -22.98 -9.62 17.80
CA THR A 260 -23.54 -10.29 16.62
C THR A 260 -22.88 -9.74 15.35
N ILE A 261 -22.17 -10.61 14.63
CA ILE A 261 -21.45 -10.26 13.39
C ILE A 261 -21.99 -11.08 12.23
N ASN A 262 -22.28 -10.40 11.11
CA ASN A 262 -22.58 -11.02 9.84
C ASN A 262 -21.33 -11.00 8.95
N GLU A 263 -21.01 -12.13 8.31
CA GLU A 263 -19.92 -12.22 7.34
C GLU A 263 -20.47 -12.28 5.91
N ILE A 264 -20.03 -11.35 5.07
CA ILE A 264 -20.22 -11.41 3.62
C ILE A 264 -18.92 -11.97 3.02
N HIS A 265 -18.97 -13.23 2.58
CA HIS A 265 -17.86 -13.85 1.87
C HIS A 265 -17.72 -13.28 0.45
N ASN A 266 -16.49 -13.31 -0.10
CA ASN A 266 -16.19 -12.90 -1.47
C ASN A 266 -16.70 -11.49 -1.80
N TYR A 267 -16.42 -10.52 -0.93
CA TYR A 267 -16.69 -9.11 -1.20
C TYR A 267 -15.64 -8.58 -2.20
N TYR A 268 -15.01 -7.45 -1.91
CA TYR A 268 -14.01 -6.86 -2.79
C TYR A 268 -12.68 -7.62 -2.72
N TYR A 269 -12.06 -7.85 -3.88
CA TYR A 269 -10.85 -8.69 -4.02
C TYR A 269 -10.95 -10.06 -3.32
N SER A 270 -12.15 -10.63 -3.26
CA SER A 270 -12.43 -11.91 -2.59
C SER A 270 -12.16 -11.94 -1.08
N TYR A 271 -11.94 -10.81 -0.43
CA TYR A 271 -11.87 -10.75 1.04
C TYR A 271 -13.28 -10.76 1.64
N SER A 272 -13.40 -11.23 2.88
CA SER A 272 -14.66 -11.15 3.63
C SER A 272 -14.92 -9.72 4.10
N LYS A 273 -16.19 -9.33 4.16
CA LYS A 273 -16.65 -8.12 4.85
C LYS A 273 -17.43 -8.52 6.11
N PHE A 274 -17.07 -7.97 7.26
CA PHE A 274 -17.74 -8.20 8.54
C PHE A 274 -18.64 -7.03 8.89
N ILE A 275 -19.90 -7.29 9.24
CA ILE A 275 -20.88 -6.26 9.58
C ILE A 275 -21.40 -6.53 10.98
N VAL A 276 -21.24 -5.57 11.89
CA VAL A 276 -21.82 -5.64 13.24
C VAL A 276 -23.32 -5.35 13.17
N ALA A 277 -24.14 -6.23 13.73
CA ALA A 277 -25.60 -6.11 13.67
C ALA A 277 -26.11 -4.95 14.54
N SER A 278 -27.24 -4.35 14.14
CA SER A 278 -27.89 -3.29 14.92
C SER A 278 -28.32 -3.81 16.30
N GLY A 279 -28.04 -3.04 17.35
CA GLY A 279 -28.33 -3.41 18.74
C GLY A 279 -27.32 -4.36 19.38
N SER A 280 -26.26 -4.74 18.65
CA SER A 280 -25.09 -5.43 19.20
C SER A 280 -24.27 -4.50 20.09
N THR A 281 -23.59 -5.07 21.08
CA THR A 281 -22.56 -4.38 21.86
C THR A 281 -21.41 -3.88 20.97
N ASP A 282 -20.87 -2.72 21.33
CA ASP A 282 -19.68 -2.13 20.71
C ASP A 282 -18.47 -3.07 20.82
N ASN A 283 -17.74 -3.22 19.72
CA ASN A 283 -16.52 -4.03 19.68
C ASN A 283 -15.49 -3.41 18.72
N ILE A 284 -14.30 -3.98 18.68
CA ILE A 284 -13.19 -3.45 17.88
C ILE A 284 -13.52 -3.27 16.38
N LEU A 285 -14.43 -4.08 15.79
CA LEU A 285 -14.82 -3.90 14.39
C LEU A 285 -15.55 -2.58 14.13
N THR A 286 -16.24 -2.04 15.14
CA THR A 286 -16.95 -0.74 15.02
C THR A 286 -16.03 0.47 15.15
N SER A 287 -14.79 0.28 15.58
CA SER A 287 -13.82 1.35 15.83
C SER A 287 -12.61 1.33 14.88
N LEU A 288 -12.57 0.40 13.91
CA LEU A 288 -11.55 0.41 12.86
C LEU A 288 -11.72 1.65 11.98
N ASN A 289 -10.60 2.31 11.66
CA ASN A 289 -10.59 3.49 10.81
C ASN A 289 -9.93 3.23 9.45
N GLY A 290 -9.55 1.97 9.19
CA GLY A 290 -8.94 1.56 7.93
C GLY A 290 -7.58 2.20 7.75
N CYS A 291 -7.27 2.65 6.54
CA CYS A 291 -5.95 3.19 6.26
C CYS A 291 -5.81 4.64 6.70
N SER A 292 -5.80 4.95 8.00
CA SER A 292 -5.64 6.33 8.49
C SER A 292 -4.17 6.79 8.50
N ILE A 293 -3.46 6.68 7.38
CA ILE A 293 -2.04 7.07 7.26
C ILE A 293 -1.97 8.51 6.74
N PRO A 294 -1.76 9.55 7.57
CA PRO A 294 -1.95 10.94 7.13
C PRO A 294 -1.07 11.33 5.93
N PHE A 295 0.17 10.83 5.92
CA PHE A 295 1.13 11.09 4.85
C PHE A 295 0.75 10.46 3.50
N ILE A 296 -0.04 9.37 3.48
CA ILE A 296 -0.42 8.64 2.26
C ILE A 296 -1.93 8.75 1.97
N ASN A 297 -2.71 9.22 2.94
CA ASN A 297 -4.18 9.28 2.91
C ASN A 297 -4.68 10.03 1.69
N ASP A 298 -4.08 11.20 1.48
CA ASP A 298 -4.30 12.05 0.33
C ASP A 298 -4.07 11.24 -0.96
N TYR A 299 -2.95 10.53 -1.04
CA TYR A 299 -2.47 9.89 -2.25
C TYR A 299 -3.27 8.64 -2.69
N TYR A 300 -3.89 7.87 -1.77
CA TYR A 300 -4.33 6.51 -2.11
C TYR A 300 -5.59 5.96 -1.39
N ASN A 301 -6.29 6.75 -0.55
CA ASN A 301 -7.52 6.25 0.06
C ASN A 301 -8.77 6.60 -0.77
N GLU A 302 -9.49 5.55 -1.17
CA GLU A 302 -10.87 5.65 -1.63
C GLU A 302 -11.78 5.17 -0.49
N GLU A 303 -12.71 6.03 -0.07
CA GLU A 303 -13.82 5.81 0.88
C GLU A 303 -14.15 4.32 1.10
N ASP A 304 -13.55 3.72 2.15
CA ASP A 304 -13.74 2.34 2.64
C ASP A 304 -13.48 1.18 1.64
N ARG A 305 -12.95 1.46 0.44
CA ARG A 305 -12.70 0.45 -0.62
C ARG A 305 -11.30 0.49 -1.22
N GLY A 306 -10.43 1.33 -0.71
CA GLY A 306 -9.02 1.39 -1.12
C GLY A 306 -8.34 0.02 -1.08
N THR A 307 -7.37 -0.18 -1.98
CA THR A 307 -6.68 -1.47 -2.17
C THR A 307 -6.20 -2.11 -0.87
N PHE A 308 -5.60 -1.32 0.03
CA PHE A 308 -5.04 -1.81 1.28
C PHE A 308 -5.93 -1.66 2.51
N VAL A 309 -7.16 -1.12 2.37
CA VAL A 309 -8.15 -1.07 3.47
C VAL A 309 -8.25 -2.39 4.23
N PRO A 310 -8.32 -3.57 3.58
CA PRO A 310 -8.46 -4.81 4.34
C PRO A 310 -7.22 -5.16 5.17
N ALA A 311 -6.01 -4.77 4.72
CA ALA A 311 -4.80 -4.96 5.50
C ALA A 311 -4.71 -3.95 6.65
N CYS A 312 -5.15 -2.71 6.42
CA CYS A 312 -5.21 -1.67 7.44
C CYS A 312 -6.20 -2.03 8.56
N ASN A 313 -7.38 -2.58 8.23
CA ASN A 313 -8.33 -3.08 9.23
C ASN A 313 -7.72 -4.16 10.13
N SER A 314 -6.94 -5.10 9.56
CA SER A 314 -6.21 -6.09 10.37
C SER A 314 -5.12 -5.47 11.25
N HIS A 315 -4.51 -4.37 10.82
CA HIS A 315 -3.49 -3.64 11.57
C HIS A 315 -4.10 -2.82 12.71
N ASP A 316 -5.18 -2.08 12.45
CA ASP A 316 -6.00 -1.38 13.45
C ASP A 316 -6.47 -2.35 14.54
N LEU A 317 -6.97 -3.52 14.14
CA LEU A 317 -7.36 -4.59 15.04
C LEU A 317 -6.19 -4.99 15.95
N CYS A 318 -4.99 -5.17 15.37
CA CYS A 318 -3.78 -5.55 16.11
C CYS A 318 -3.36 -4.49 17.12
N TYR A 319 -3.40 -3.22 16.72
CA TYR A 319 -3.09 -2.07 17.56
C TYR A 319 -4.10 -1.91 18.69
N GLY A 320 -5.39 -1.86 18.36
CA GLY A 320 -6.47 -1.66 19.32
C GLY A 320 -6.56 -2.80 20.35
N CYS A 321 -6.22 -4.02 19.96
CA CYS A 321 -6.20 -5.18 20.86
C CYS A 321 -4.83 -5.48 21.47
N GLN A 322 -3.81 -4.67 21.16
CA GLN A 322 -2.42 -4.85 21.56
C GLN A 322 -1.97 -6.31 21.55
N SER A 323 -2.35 -7.01 20.49
CA SER A 323 -2.59 -8.45 20.52
C SER A 323 -1.49 -9.25 21.23
N GLY A 324 -1.82 -9.81 22.40
CA GLY A 324 -0.98 -10.78 23.09
C GLY A 324 -0.73 -12.05 22.27
N VAL A 325 -1.47 -12.27 21.17
CA VAL A 325 -1.32 -13.43 20.27
C VAL A 325 -0.06 -13.34 19.40
N LEU A 326 0.34 -12.13 18.98
CA LEU A 326 1.51 -11.94 18.12
C LEU A 326 2.84 -11.78 18.89
N ASN A 327 2.82 -11.82 20.23
CA ASN A 327 3.99 -11.79 21.11
C ASN A 327 5.14 -10.89 20.59
N GLY A 328 4.97 -9.57 20.64
CA GLY A 328 6.02 -8.62 20.26
C GLY A 328 5.56 -7.17 20.02
N GLY A 329 4.39 -6.81 20.54
CA GLY A 329 3.89 -5.43 20.56
C GLY A 329 3.74 -4.80 19.18
N LYS A 330 4.04 -3.50 19.08
CA LYS A 330 3.93 -2.70 17.86
C LYS A 330 4.67 -3.33 16.68
N THR A 331 5.91 -3.78 16.91
CA THR A 331 6.75 -4.35 15.86
C THR A 331 6.09 -5.55 15.21
N SER A 332 5.56 -6.50 16.00
CA SER A 332 4.85 -7.66 15.45
C SER A 332 3.59 -7.27 14.66
N CYS A 333 2.84 -6.26 15.11
CA CYS A 333 1.70 -5.75 14.36
C CYS A 333 2.13 -5.14 13.01
N ASP A 334 3.19 -4.34 12.99
CA ASP A 334 3.68 -3.69 11.77
C ASP A 334 4.26 -4.71 10.77
N ASP A 335 4.96 -5.72 11.27
CA ASP A 335 5.54 -6.77 10.44
C ASP A 335 4.42 -7.66 9.84
N GLN A 336 3.41 -8.00 10.64
CA GLN A 336 2.22 -8.69 10.15
C GLN A 336 1.41 -7.81 9.17
N PHE A 337 1.40 -6.49 9.35
CA PHE A 337 0.80 -5.56 8.41
C PHE A 337 1.53 -5.57 7.06
N LEU A 338 2.86 -5.57 7.03
CA LEU A 338 3.63 -5.75 5.78
C LEU A 338 3.27 -7.07 5.08
N ILE A 339 3.16 -8.15 5.83
CA ILE A 339 2.72 -9.45 5.29
C ILE A 339 1.33 -9.33 4.68
N ASN A 340 0.39 -8.70 5.39
CA ASN A 340 -0.98 -8.49 4.93
C ASN A 340 -1.03 -7.62 3.67
N LEU A 341 -0.25 -6.54 3.59
CA LEU A 341 -0.13 -5.70 2.39
C LEU A 341 0.41 -6.50 1.20
N LYS A 342 1.46 -7.32 1.39
CA LYS A 342 1.99 -8.20 0.34
C LYS A 342 0.97 -9.26 -0.09
N ASN A 343 0.18 -9.79 0.84
CA ASN A 343 -0.90 -10.75 0.54
C ASN A 343 -2.00 -10.08 -0.28
N VAL A 344 -2.38 -8.85 0.03
CA VAL A 344 -3.30 -8.06 -0.80
C VAL A 344 -2.73 -7.89 -2.20
N CYS A 345 -1.44 -7.54 -2.34
CA CYS A 345 -0.82 -7.45 -3.66
C CYS A 345 -0.80 -8.75 -4.44
N LYS A 346 -0.75 -9.92 -3.78
CA LYS A 346 -0.91 -11.18 -4.50
C LYS A 346 -2.28 -11.26 -5.17
N VAL A 347 -3.34 -10.88 -4.47
CA VAL A 347 -4.72 -10.98 -4.98
C VAL A 347 -5.06 -9.85 -5.96
N VAL A 348 -4.61 -8.64 -5.66
CA VAL A 348 -4.87 -7.41 -6.42
C VAL A 348 -3.78 -7.19 -7.45
N GLU A 349 -4.12 -6.84 -8.69
CA GLU A 349 -3.13 -6.63 -9.77
C GLU A 349 -2.22 -7.85 -10.08
N ASP A 350 -2.55 -9.04 -9.55
CA ASP A 350 -1.84 -10.31 -9.77
C ASP A 350 -0.33 -10.21 -9.45
N ASN A 351 -0.04 -9.73 -8.23
CA ASN A 351 1.29 -9.46 -7.66
C ASN A 351 2.09 -8.42 -8.46
N GLY A 352 1.40 -7.34 -8.83
CA GLY A 352 1.97 -6.23 -9.59
C GLY A 352 3.16 -5.58 -8.87
N PHE A 353 4.15 -5.19 -9.66
CA PHE A 353 5.36 -4.52 -9.15
C PHE A 353 5.02 -3.21 -8.43
N GLY A 354 4.11 -2.40 -8.99
CA GLY A 354 3.61 -1.17 -8.38
C GLY A 354 2.94 -1.40 -7.02
N CYS A 355 2.06 -2.40 -6.91
CA CYS A 355 1.41 -2.72 -5.63
C CYS A 355 2.43 -3.02 -4.52
N ARG A 356 3.49 -3.80 -4.81
CA ARG A 356 4.52 -4.13 -3.81
C ARG A 356 5.29 -2.89 -3.34
N LEU A 357 5.56 -1.94 -4.25
CA LEU A 357 6.16 -0.66 -3.88
C LEU A 357 5.21 0.20 -3.04
N LEU A 358 3.91 0.16 -3.32
CA LEU A 358 2.93 0.85 -2.49
C LEU A 358 2.82 0.22 -1.09
N ALA A 359 2.84 -1.12 -1.00
CA ALA A 359 2.87 -1.84 0.27
C ALA A 359 4.08 -1.41 1.14
N GLN A 360 5.26 -1.27 0.54
CA GLN A 360 6.44 -0.75 1.22
C GLN A 360 6.24 0.67 1.75
N ALA A 361 5.55 1.54 1.00
CA ALA A 361 5.25 2.90 1.44
C ALA A 361 4.31 2.93 2.65
N PHE A 362 3.26 2.11 2.64
CA PHE A 362 2.32 1.97 3.76
C PHE A 362 3.04 1.49 5.03
N TYR A 363 3.89 0.47 4.89
CA TYR A 363 4.72 -0.01 6.00
C TYR A 363 5.67 1.06 6.54
N ALA A 364 6.37 1.77 5.64
CA ALA A 364 7.28 2.84 6.03
C ALA A 364 6.57 3.93 6.84
N ALA A 365 5.39 4.36 6.39
CA ALA A 365 4.61 5.36 7.08
C ALA A 365 4.16 4.90 8.47
N VAL A 366 3.72 3.66 8.63
CA VAL A 366 3.35 3.11 9.95
C VAL A 366 4.54 3.02 10.89
N LYS A 367 5.71 2.58 10.41
CA LYS A 367 6.95 2.58 11.23
C LYS A 367 7.33 3.99 11.68
N TYR A 368 7.08 4.99 10.85
CA TYR A 368 7.50 6.37 11.10
C TYR A 368 6.52 7.18 11.97
N PHE A 369 5.21 6.99 11.79
CA PHE A 369 4.17 7.84 12.40
C PHE A 369 3.31 7.14 13.47
N ALA A 370 3.24 5.81 13.49
CA ALA A 370 2.17 5.12 14.24
C ALA A 370 2.46 4.87 15.74
N GLN A 371 3.60 5.31 16.28
CA GLN A 371 3.97 5.02 17.68
C GLN A 371 2.97 5.60 18.68
N GLU A 372 2.61 6.88 18.55
CA GLU A 372 1.67 7.54 19.47
C GLU A 372 0.27 6.91 19.40
N TYR A 373 -0.15 6.47 18.22
CA TYR A 373 -1.42 5.77 18.01
C TYR A 373 -1.42 4.37 18.66
N TYR A 374 -0.31 3.65 18.58
CA TYR A 374 -0.15 2.37 19.28
C TYR A 374 -0.21 2.55 20.80
N ASP A 375 0.51 3.54 21.32
CA ASP A 375 0.57 3.81 22.76
C ASP A 375 -0.78 4.31 23.31
N ALA A 376 -1.56 5.03 22.48
CA ALA A 376 -2.93 5.44 22.81
C ALA A 376 -3.93 4.27 22.92
N CYS A 377 -3.52 3.03 22.58
CA CYS A 377 -4.33 1.82 22.72
C CYS A 377 -3.95 0.98 23.96
N GLN A 378 -3.10 1.48 24.87
CA GLN A 378 -2.62 0.76 26.06
C GLN A 378 -3.68 0.51 27.15
N ASP A 379 -4.82 1.20 27.10
CA ASP A 379 -5.81 1.19 28.17
C ASP A 379 -6.96 0.17 27.98
N TYR A 380 -6.90 -0.71 26.96
CA TYR A 380 -7.99 -1.66 26.68
C TYR A 380 -7.89 -2.95 27.51
N GLU A 381 -9.04 -3.45 27.96
CA GLU A 381 -9.12 -4.76 28.62
C GLU A 381 -9.12 -5.90 27.58
N ILE A 382 -7.99 -6.61 27.47
CA ILE A 382 -7.73 -7.60 26.38
C ILE A 382 -8.07 -9.05 26.80
N ARG A 383 -8.74 -9.27 27.94
CA ARG A 383 -9.07 -10.64 28.40
C ARG A 383 -10.00 -11.33 27.39
N PRO A 384 -9.86 -12.64 27.12
CA PRO A 384 -10.73 -13.39 26.20
C PRO A 384 -12.22 -13.34 26.54
N THR A 385 -12.57 -12.96 27.76
CA THR A 385 -13.92 -12.76 28.28
C THR A 385 -14.50 -11.37 28.00
N CYS A 386 -13.76 -10.50 27.30
CA CYS A 386 -14.17 -9.14 26.93
C CYS A 386 -14.61 -9.10 25.47
N ALA A 387 -15.80 -8.58 25.19
CA ALA A 387 -16.38 -8.43 23.86
C ALA A 387 -15.54 -7.58 22.91
N TYR A 388 -14.77 -6.62 23.44
CA TYR A 388 -14.06 -5.65 22.62
C TYR A 388 -13.03 -6.32 21.70
N CYS A 389 -12.15 -7.14 22.28
CA CYS A 389 -11.10 -7.89 21.56
C CYS A 389 -11.34 -9.41 21.55
N GLY A 390 -12.39 -9.87 22.22
CA GLY A 390 -12.69 -11.28 22.45
C GLY A 390 -14.07 -11.65 21.95
N ALA A 391 -14.11 -12.24 20.77
CA ALA A 391 -14.74 -13.53 20.55
C ALA A 391 -13.67 -14.37 19.81
N TYR A 392 -13.57 -15.66 20.09
CA TYR A 392 -12.51 -16.56 19.58
C TYR A 392 -12.15 -16.40 18.08
N PRO A 393 -13.08 -16.08 17.15
CA PRO A 393 -12.74 -15.83 15.74
C PRO A 393 -11.87 -14.58 15.47
N ILE A 394 -11.93 -13.55 16.32
CA ILE A 394 -11.23 -12.26 16.13
C ILE A 394 -9.74 -12.39 16.46
N GLN A 395 -9.39 -13.17 17.48
CA GLN A 395 -8.03 -13.21 18.05
C GLN A 395 -7.03 -14.02 17.22
N GLU A 396 -7.46 -15.05 16.49
CA GLU A 396 -6.51 -15.92 15.76
C GLU A 396 -6.49 -15.66 14.25
N ARG A 397 -7.63 -15.25 13.68
CA ARG A 397 -7.82 -15.23 12.23
C ARG A 397 -7.68 -13.84 11.62
N LEU A 398 -8.31 -12.83 12.21
CA LEU A 398 -8.47 -11.51 11.57
C LEU A 398 -7.19 -10.66 11.60
N PHE A 399 -6.24 -10.94 12.50
CA PHE A 399 -4.91 -10.31 12.45
C PHE A 399 -4.09 -10.75 11.23
N ARG A 400 -4.23 -12.02 10.81
CA ARG A 400 -3.41 -12.63 9.76
C ARG A 400 -4.09 -12.64 8.39
N ILE A 401 -5.40 -12.43 8.36
CA ILE A 401 -6.22 -12.48 7.16
C ILE A 401 -6.91 -11.13 6.98
N PRO A 402 -6.51 -10.33 5.97
CA PRO A 402 -7.13 -9.04 5.64
C PRO A 402 -8.66 -9.13 5.47
N PHE A 403 -9.40 -8.10 5.87
CA PHE A 403 -10.86 -8.07 5.81
C PHE A 403 -11.45 -6.67 5.69
N TYR A 404 -12.64 -6.56 5.11
CA TYR A 404 -13.42 -5.32 5.13
C TYR A 404 -14.37 -5.27 6.33
N VAL A 405 -14.77 -4.07 6.70
CA VAL A 405 -15.88 -3.80 7.64
C VAL A 405 -16.97 -3.01 6.93
#